data_AF-A0A2Z3EE75-F1
#
_entry.id   AF-A0A2Z3EE75-F1
#
_cell.length_a   1.000
_cell.length_b   1.000
_cell.length_c   1.000
_cell.angle_alpha   90.00
_cell.angle_beta   90.00
_cell.angle_gamma   90.00
#
_symmetry.space_group_name_H-M   'P 1'
#
loop_
_entity.id
_entity.type
_entity.pdbx_description
1 polymer ?
#
loop_
_entity_poly.entity_id
_entity_poly.type
_entity_poly.pdbx_seq_one_letter_code
_entity_poly.pdbx_strand_id
1 'polypeptide(L)'
;INYFLSLSLTQQITILVVFPFIYNIAWQLLYSLRKDRVPMVFYWIPWFGSAASYGMQPYEFFEKCRLKYGDVFSFMLLGKVMTVYLGPKGHEFIYNAKLSDVSA
;
A
#
# COMPACT_ATOMS: atom_id res chain seq x y z
N ILE A 1 -0.65 31.19 3.78
CA ILE A 1 -0.63 31.45 2.31
C ILE A 1 0.45 32.47 1.94
N ASN A 2 0.52 33.63 2.60
CA ASN A 2 1.52 34.66 2.31
C ASN A 2 3.00 34.20 2.43
N TYR A 3 3.34 33.35 3.41
CA TYR A 3 4.68 32.77 3.55
C TYR A 3 5.08 31.76 2.46
N PHE A 4 4.10 31.15 1.80
CA PHE A 4 4.36 30.15 0.75
C PHE A 4 4.60 30.85 -0.61
N LEU A 5 3.88 31.94 -0.85
CA LEU A 5 3.98 32.77 -2.06
C LEU A 5 5.25 33.63 -2.10
N SER A 6 5.90 33.88 -0.96
CA SER A 6 7.15 34.64 -0.88
C SER A 6 8.42 33.81 -1.16
N LEU A 7 8.29 32.49 -1.30
CA LEU A 7 9.41 31.57 -1.57
C LEU A 7 9.72 31.48 -3.07
N SER A 8 10.96 31.09 -3.39
CA SER A 8 11.38 30.88 -4.79
C SER A 8 10.55 29.76 -5.45
N LEU A 9 10.28 29.90 -6.76
CA LEU A 9 9.56 28.90 -7.57
C LEU A 9 10.12 27.49 -7.40
N THR A 10 11.45 27.36 -7.30
CA THR A 10 12.12 26.07 -7.05
C THR A 10 11.73 25.47 -5.70
N GLN A 11 11.67 26.28 -4.64
CA GLN A 11 11.29 25.81 -3.30
C GLN A 11 9.82 25.41 -3.24
N GLN A 12 8.94 26.15 -3.93
CA GLN A 12 7.52 25.80 -4.02
C GLN A 12 7.32 24.43 -4.69
N ILE A 13 7.99 24.19 -5.83
CA ILE A 13 7.92 22.90 -6.53
C ILE A 13 8.46 21.77 -5.65
N THR A 14 9.59 21.99 -4.97
CA THR A 14 10.16 20.98 -4.06
C THR A 14 9.18 20.63 -2.94
N ILE A 15 8.54 21.61 -2.31
CA ILE A 15 7.58 21.35 -1.24
C ILE A 15 6.34 20.61 -1.78
N LEU A 16 5.82 21.00 -2.94
CA LEU A 16 4.68 20.34 -3.56
C LEU A 16 4.95 18.87 -3.91
N VAL A 17 6.18 18.53 -4.28
CA VAL A 17 6.57 17.13 -4.56
C VAL A 17 6.85 16.37 -3.26
N VAL A 18 7.58 16.96 -2.31
CA VAL A 18 8.01 16.25 -1.10
C VAL A 18 6.87 16.06 -0.09
N PHE A 19 5.99 17.05 0.04
CA PHE A 19 4.86 17.00 0.99
C PHE A 19 3.98 15.75 0.84
N PRO A 20 3.46 15.38 -0.35
CA PRO A 20 2.64 14.18 -0.49
C PRO A 20 3.41 12.89 -0.20
N PHE A 21 4.73 12.83 -0.48
CA PHE A 21 5.55 11.67 -0.14
C PHE A 21 5.70 11.51 1.38
N ILE A 22 6.04 12.59 2.09
CA ILE A 22 6.14 12.58 3.55
C ILE A 22 4.78 12.22 4.18
N TYR A 23 3.70 12.83 3.68
CA TYR A 23 2.35 12.52 4.14
C TYR A 23 2.00 11.05 3.92
N ASN A 24 2.34 10.47 2.76
CA ASN A 24 2.07 9.07 2.47
C ASN A 24 2.85 8.12 3.40
N ILE A 25 4.13 8.41 3.67
CA ILE A 25 4.96 7.61 4.59
C ILE A 25 4.42 7.71 6.03
N ALA A 26 4.09 8.93 6.48
CA ALA A 26 3.50 9.13 7.80
C ALA A 26 2.15 8.39 7.93
N TRP A 27 1.31 8.44 6.90
CA TRP A 27 0.06 7.69 6.83
C TRP A 27 0.30 6.18 6.89
N GLN A 28 1.27 5.64 6.15
CA GLN A 28 1.61 4.20 6.20
C GLN A 28 2.11 3.78 7.58
N LEU A 29 2.90 4.61 8.26
CA LEU A 29 3.36 4.33 9.63
C LEU A 29 2.19 4.34 10.62
N LEU A 30 1.30 5.34 10.54
CA LEU A 30 0.07 5.37 11.33
C LEU A 30 -0.83 4.16 11.04
N TYR A 31 -0.93 3.75 9.78
CA TYR A 31 -1.67 2.56 9.36
C TYR A 31 -1.07 1.29 9.95
N SER A 32 0.26 1.18 10.00
CA SER A 32 0.96 0.02 10.57
C SER A 32 0.81 -0.11 12.10
N LEU A 33 0.46 0.97 12.81
CA LEU A 33 0.21 0.94 14.26
C LEU A 33 -1.16 0.35 14.62
N ARG A 34 -2.08 0.31 13.64
CA ARG A 34 -3.41 -0.22 13.80
C ARG A 34 -3.41 -1.75 13.78
N LYS A 35 -3.89 -2.37 14.87
CA LYS A 35 -3.97 -3.82 15.03
C LYS A 35 -5.24 -4.44 14.43
N ASP A 36 -6.22 -3.62 14.06
CA ASP A 36 -7.48 -4.03 13.41
C ASP A 36 -7.33 -4.31 11.92
N ARG A 37 -6.16 -4.02 11.33
CA ARG A 37 -5.89 -4.19 9.91
C ARG A 37 -4.75 -5.17 9.69
N VAL A 38 -4.82 -5.85 8.56
CA VAL A 38 -3.74 -6.70 8.05
C VAL A 38 -2.50 -5.85 7.75
N PRO A 39 -1.29 -6.41 7.91
CA PRO A 39 -0.06 -5.69 7.65
C PRO A 39 0.01 -5.23 6.19
N MET A 40 0.37 -3.96 5.99
CA MET A 40 0.53 -3.37 4.67
C MET A 40 1.99 -3.41 4.24
N VAL A 41 2.26 -3.90 3.03
CA VAL A 41 3.60 -3.88 2.43
C VAL A 41 4.01 -2.44 2.19
N PHE A 42 5.15 -2.05 2.76
CA PHE A 42 5.70 -0.71 2.60
C PHE A 42 6.03 -0.41 1.13
N TYR A 43 5.61 0.76 0.65
CA TYR A 43 5.90 1.23 -0.70
C TYR A 43 6.35 2.70 -0.70
N TRP A 44 7.29 3.02 -1.59
CA TRP A 44 7.90 4.34 -1.67
C TRP A 44 7.12 5.32 -2.55
N ILE A 45 6.59 4.84 -3.67
CA ILE A 45 5.91 5.67 -4.67
C ILE A 45 4.42 5.62 -4.39
N PRO A 46 3.78 6.75 -4.00
CA PRO A 46 2.33 6.83 -3.87
C PRO A 46 1.67 6.42 -5.19
N TRP A 47 0.51 5.76 -5.11
CA TRP A 47 -0.25 5.22 -6.26
C TRP A 47 0.40 4.02 -6.98
N PHE A 48 1.68 4.11 -7.37
CA PHE A 48 2.37 3.00 -8.05
C PHE A 48 2.63 1.80 -7.13
N GLY A 49 2.92 2.05 -5.85
CA GLY A 49 3.01 0.99 -4.86
C GLY A 49 4.13 -0.03 -5.13
N SER A 50 3.84 -1.31 -4.90
CA SER A 50 4.74 -2.43 -5.20
C SER A 50 4.47 -3.06 -6.59
N ALA A 51 3.80 -2.33 -7.49
CA ALA A 51 3.35 -2.83 -8.78
C ALA A 51 4.50 -3.31 -9.69
N ALA A 52 5.68 -2.68 -9.65
CA ALA A 52 6.82 -3.12 -10.45
C ALA A 52 7.32 -4.51 -10.05
N SER A 53 7.53 -4.76 -8.75
CA SER A 53 7.99 -6.07 -8.26
C SER A 53 6.94 -7.15 -8.50
N TYR A 54 5.66 -6.82 -8.30
CA TYR A 54 4.56 -7.72 -8.59
C TYR A 54 4.44 -8.04 -10.08
N GLY A 55 4.56 -7.05 -10.97
CA GLY A 55 4.40 -7.21 -12.41
C GLY A 55 5.53 -8.00 -13.08
N MET A 56 6.76 -7.90 -12.56
CA MET A 56 7.89 -8.67 -13.09
C MET A 56 7.88 -10.11 -12.60
N GLN A 57 7.71 -10.32 -11.29
CA GLN A 57 7.88 -11.62 -10.64
C GLN A 57 6.90 -11.79 -9.48
N PRO A 58 5.62 -12.12 -9.77
CA PRO A 58 4.58 -12.17 -8.76
C PRO A 58 4.83 -13.24 -7.69
N TYR A 59 5.33 -14.42 -8.07
CA TYR A 59 5.58 -15.52 -7.14
C TYR A 59 6.66 -15.18 -6.10
N GLU A 60 7.80 -14.64 -6.54
CA GLU A 60 8.85 -14.22 -5.60
C GLU A 60 8.37 -13.09 -4.69
N PHE A 61 7.58 -12.15 -5.22
CA PHE A 61 7.02 -11.05 -4.43
C PHE A 61 6.13 -11.59 -3.32
N PHE A 62 5.23 -12.53 -3.64
CA PHE A 62 4.36 -13.15 -2.65
C PHE A 62 5.13 -13.96 -1.62
N GLU A 63 6.17 -14.68 -2.02
CA GLU A 63 7.00 -15.43 -1.08
C GLU A 63 7.75 -14.51 -0.11
N LYS A 64 8.37 -13.44 -0.62
CA LYS A 64 9.04 -12.41 0.21
C LYS A 64 8.06 -11.73 1.17
N CYS A 65 6.85 -11.42 0.72
CA CYS A 65 5.82 -10.84 1.56
C CYS A 65 5.31 -11.84 2.62
N ARG A 66 5.13 -13.11 2.24
CA ARG A 66 4.73 -14.18 3.15
C ARG A 66 5.76 -14.39 4.26
N LEU A 67 7.04 -14.42 3.92
CA LEU A 67 8.12 -14.57 4.89
C LEU A 67 8.17 -13.41 5.90
N LYS A 68 7.78 -12.19 5.47
CA LYS A 68 7.85 -10.98 6.30
C LYS A 68 6.59 -10.71 7.12
N TYR A 69 5.42 -10.97 6.56
CA TYR A 69 4.12 -10.57 7.12
C TYR A 69 3.20 -11.75 7.43
N GLY A 70 3.58 -12.98 7.07
CA GLY A 70 2.76 -14.17 7.19
C GLY A 70 1.82 -14.37 6.01
N ASP A 71 0.84 -15.25 6.18
CA ASP A 71 -0.05 -15.66 5.08
C ASP A 71 -1.08 -14.58 4.69
N VAL A 72 -1.23 -13.51 5.47
CA VAL A 72 -2.21 -12.44 5.23
C VAL A 72 -1.53 -11.09 5.23
N PHE A 73 -1.56 -10.40 4.09
CA PHE A 73 -1.00 -9.05 3.96
C PHE A 73 -1.74 -8.25 2.88
N SER A 74 -1.70 -6.93 2.98
CA SER A 74 -2.17 -6.02 1.94
C SER A 74 -1.02 -5.33 1.24
N PHE A 75 -1.16 -5.01 -0.04
CA PHE A 75 -0.23 -4.15 -0.76
C PHE A 75 -0.97 -3.23 -1.73
N MET A 76 -0.31 -2.12 -2.09
CA MET A 76 -0.82 -1.15 -3.04
C MET A 76 -0.47 -1.58 -4.47
N LEU A 77 -1.47 -1.71 -5.33
CA LEU A 77 -1.36 -2.00 -6.75
C LEU A 77 -2.10 -0.92 -7.54
N LEU A 78 -1.36 0.00 -8.16
CA LEU A 78 -1.89 1.05 -9.05
C LEU A 78 -3.12 1.80 -8.46
N GLY A 79 -2.98 2.28 -7.23
CA GLY A 79 -4.01 3.02 -6.51
C GLY A 79 -5.08 2.17 -5.82
N LYS A 80 -5.07 0.84 -5.98
CA LYS A 80 -5.94 -0.09 -5.24
C LYS A 80 -5.17 -0.82 -4.15
N VAL A 81 -5.78 -0.97 -2.97
CA VAL A 81 -5.22 -1.78 -1.89
C VAL A 81 -5.74 -3.21 -2.05
N MET A 82 -4.85 -4.12 -2.43
CA MET A 82 -5.16 -5.54 -2.60
C MET A 82 -4.78 -6.29 -1.33
N THR A 83 -5.71 -7.04 -0.75
CA THR A 83 -5.45 -7.92 0.39
C THR A 83 -5.32 -9.35 -0.10
N VAL A 84 -4.18 -9.96 0.15
CA VAL A 84 -3.89 -11.33 -0.26
C VAL A 84 -3.87 -12.23 0.97
N TYR A 85 -4.55 -13.37 0.81
CA TYR A 85 -4.58 -14.45 1.79
C TYR A 85 -4.03 -15.71 1.11
N LEU A 86 -2.86 -16.15 1.53
CA LEU A 86 -2.19 -17.34 1.02
C LEU A 86 -2.64 -18.59 1.79
N GLY A 87 -2.76 -19.71 1.09
CA GLY A 87 -3.02 -21.04 1.67
C GLY A 87 -4.48 -21.50 1.65
N PRO A 88 -4.76 -22.71 2.16
CA PRO A 88 -6.08 -23.37 2.05
C PRO A 88 -7.20 -22.57 2.72
N LYS A 89 -6.90 -21.91 3.84
CA LYS A 89 -7.85 -21.03 4.55
C LYS A 89 -8.20 -19.77 3.75
N GLY A 90 -7.28 -19.28 2.92
CA GLY A 90 -7.51 -18.13 2.04
C GLY A 90 -8.46 -18.47 0.91
N HIS A 91 -8.30 -19.66 0.31
CA HIS A 91 -9.25 -20.16 -0.68
C HIS A 91 -10.66 -20.28 -0.09
N GLU A 92 -10.80 -20.89 1.08
CA GLU A 92 -12.11 -21.00 1.74
C GLU A 92 -12.71 -19.62 2.03
N PHE A 93 -11.91 -18.65 2.49
CA PHE A 93 -12.37 -17.29 2.74
C PHE A 93 -12.81 -16.55 1.47
N ILE A 94 -12.04 -16.63 0.38
CA ILE A 94 -12.38 -15.94 -0.87
C ILE A 94 -13.54 -16.65 -1.61
N TYR A 95 -13.56 -17.98 -1.63
CA TYR A 95 -14.60 -18.75 -2.32
C TYR A 95 -15.93 -18.84 -1.55
N ASN A 96 -15.90 -18.85 -0.21
CA ASN A 96 -17.11 -18.83 0.63
C ASN A 96 -17.48 -17.42 1.12
N ALA A 97 -16.79 -16.37 0.67
CA ALA A 97 -17.21 -15.01 0.98
C ALA A 97 -18.62 -14.76 0.43
N LYS A 98 -19.47 -14.14 1.25
CA LYS A 98 -20.82 -13.77 0.83
C LYS A 98 -20.72 -12.82 -0.36
N LEU A 99 -21.56 -13.04 -1.39
CA LEU A 99 -21.65 -12.18 -2.57
C LEU A 99 -21.87 -10.70 -2.23
N SER A 100 -22.50 -10.39 -1.09
CA SER A 100 -22.66 -9.02 -0.57
C SER A 100 -21.35 -8.33 -0.16
N ASP A 101 -20.31 -9.09 0.18
CA ASP A 101 -19.03 -8.57 0.68
C ASP A 101 -17.91 -8.56 -0.38
N VAL A 102 -18.15 -9.20 -1.54
CA VAL A 102 -17.20 -9.28 -2.68
C VAL A 102 -17.65 -8.49 -3.92
N SER A 103 -18.87 -7.93 -3.91
CA SER A 103 -19.37 -7.05 -4.96
C SER A 103 -19.00 -5.60 -4.64
N ALA A 104 -17.89 -5.11 -5.20
CA ALA A 104 -17.46 -3.71 -5.09
C ALA A 104 -17.17 -3.12 -6.48
#